data_AF-A0A9P5UWC6-F1
#
_entry.id   AF-A0A9P5UWC6-F1
#
_cell.length_a   1.000
_cell.length_b   1.000
_cell.length_c   1.000
_cell.angle_alpha   90.00
_cell.angle_beta   90.00
_cell.angle_gamma   90.00
#
_symmetry.space_group_name_H-M   'P 1'
#
loop_
_entity.id
_entity.type
_entity.pdbx_description
1 polymer ?
#
loop_
_entity_poly.entity_id
_entity_poly.type
_entity_poly.pdbx_seq_one_letter_code
_entity_poly.pdbx_strand_id
1 'polypeptide(L)'
;LLTLKVHRIVDTDPYHSLSWVHPTLQLFHLSMNLCGTIFKTHYGSPNFPGSLAAISIFMDRKRLSKEKQEFKTADELLRIVFDAMVQLLCESLRQGGTLDELDIPKFTETITNSFCSPPSPSLFGLPCTTVNINALLFLRDVAVHIELIEATKAGDIGRSSHLLPMVTLMMHGGGNTNYALELLRLLYGIRHL
;
A
#
# COMPACT_ATOMS: atom_id res chain seq x y z
N LEU A 1 -2.14 17.72 19.86
CA LEU A 1 -1.23 16.89 20.68
C LEU A 1 -0.13 17.73 21.35
N LEU A 2 0.52 18.65 20.64
CA LEU A 2 1.40 19.68 21.25
C LEU A 2 0.75 20.40 22.45
N THR A 3 -0.54 20.75 22.33
CA THR A 3 -1.32 21.38 23.39
C THR A 3 -1.41 20.55 24.68
N LEU A 4 -1.49 19.22 24.58
CA LEU A 4 -1.73 18.36 25.75
C LEU A 4 -0.48 18.15 26.60
N LYS A 5 0.70 18.02 25.95
CA LYS A 5 2.00 18.00 26.65
C LYS A 5 2.32 19.36 27.27
N VAL A 6 2.00 20.46 26.59
CA VAL A 6 2.20 21.83 27.11
C VAL A 6 1.37 22.07 28.38
N HIS A 7 0.11 21.61 28.42
CA HIS A 7 -0.73 21.77 29.61
C HIS A 7 -0.34 20.88 30.80
N ARG A 8 0.47 19.84 30.56
CA ARG A 8 0.88 18.86 31.58
C ARG A 8 2.36 18.90 31.92
N ILE A 9 3.06 19.94 31.46
CA ILE A 9 4.50 20.12 31.70
C ILE A 9 4.84 20.34 33.18
N VAL A 10 3.83 20.69 33.99
CA VAL A 10 3.94 20.88 35.44
C VAL A 10 3.78 19.57 36.23
N ASP A 11 3.34 18.49 35.58
CA ASP A 11 3.23 17.19 36.23
C ASP A 11 4.63 16.64 36.49
N THR A 12 4.88 16.19 37.72
CA THR A 12 6.23 15.84 38.20
C THR A 12 6.65 14.43 37.85
N ASP A 13 5.71 13.54 37.53
CA ASP A 13 6.01 12.17 37.13
C ASP A 13 5.78 11.91 35.63
N PRO A 14 6.56 10.98 35.03
CA PRO A 14 6.44 10.64 33.61
C PRO A 14 5.06 10.16 33.18
N TYR A 15 4.32 9.50 34.08
CA TYR A 15 3.02 8.92 33.75
C TYR A 15 1.95 10.00 33.60
N HIS A 16 1.85 10.94 34.54
CA HIS A 16 0.85 12.02 34.50
C HIS A 16 1.19 13.07 33.44
N SER A 17 2.48 13.40 33.27
CA SER A 17 2.98 14.29 32.20
C SER A 17 2.78 13.72 30.79
N LEU A 18 2.41 12.44 30.67
CA LEU A 18 2.26 11.71 29.41
C LEU A 18 3.53 11.80 28.55
N SER A 19 4.72 11.84 29.18
CA SER A 19 5.98 11.90 28.45
C SER A 19 6.18 10.66 27.58
N TRP A 20 5.67 9.51 28.03
CA TRP A 20 5.58 8.23 27.32
C TRP A 20 4.59 8.21 26.15
N VAL A 21 3.67 9.18 26.07
CA VAL A 21 2.72 9.25 24.95
C VAL A 21 3.41 9.84 23.74
N HIS A 22 3.58 9.01 22.72
CA HIS A 22 4.02 9.44 21.40
C HIS A 22 2.79 9.70 20.51
N PRO A 23 2.73 10.85 19.81
CA PRO A 23 1.67 11.08 18.84
C PRO A 23 1.77 10.01 17.74
N THR A 24 0.85 9.06 17.73
CA THR A 24 0.75 8.07 16.66
C THR A 24 0.01 8.67 15.48
N LEU A 25 0.46 8.38 14.26
CA LEU A 25 -0.32 8.69 13.08
C LEU A 25 -1.68 7.99 13.17
N GLN A 26 -2.74 8.60 12.65
CA GLN A 26 -4.00 7.90 12.45
C GLN A 26 -3.81 6.91 11.29
N LEU A 27 -3.26 5.72 11.57
CA LEU A 27 -2.90 4.70 10.57
C LEU A 27 -4.07 4.31 9.64
N PHE A 28 -5.30 4.40 10.16
CA PHE A 28 -6.50 4.25 9.33
C PHE A 28 -6.61 5.34 8.25
N HIS A 29 -6.44 6.61 8.61
CA HIS A 29 -6.47 7.72 7.64
C HIS A 29 -5.29 7.64 6.67
N LEU A 30 -4.13 7.16 7.15
CA LEU A 30 -3.00 6.88 6.26
C LEU A 30 -3.39 5.85 5.20
N SER A 31 -4.04 4.76 5.60
CA SER A 31 -4.54 3.71 4.70
C SER A 31 -5.56 4.26 3.70
N MET A 32 -6.48 5.13 4.15
CA MET A 32 -7.45 5.78 3.25
C MET A 32 -6.77 6.64 2.17
N ASN A 33 -5.79 7.46 2.57
CA ASN A 33 -5.06 8.29 1.64
C ASN A 33 -4.18 7.44 0.69
N LEU A 34 -3.60 6.35 1.19
CA LEU A 34 -2.79 5.43 0.40
C LEU A 34 -3.65 4.78 -0.69
N CYS A 35 -4.82 4.25 -0.31
CA CYS A 35 -5.81 3.71 -1.26
C CYS A 35 -6.13 4.71 -2.37
N GLY A 36 -6.44 5.96 -2.01
CA GLY A 36 -6.71 7.01 -3.00
C GLY A 36 -5.51 7.33 -3.90
N THR A 37 -4.30 7.29 -3.33
CA THR A 37 -3.04 7.50 -4.07
C THR A 37 -2.84 6.40 -5.11
N ILE A 38 -2.94 5.14 -4.70
CA ILE A 38 -2.79 3.96 -5.56
C ILE A 38 -3.83 4.01 -6.69
N PHE A 39 -5.09 4.24 -6.34
CA PHE A 39 -6.17 4.32 -7.31
C PHE A 39 -5.90 5.38 -8.39
N LYS A 40 -5.44 6.58 -7.99
CA LYS A 40 -5.13 7.66 -8.93
C LYS A 40 -3.93 7.36 -9.81
N THR A 41 -2.87 6.82 -9.23
CA THR A 41 -1.63 6.44 -9.94
C THR A 41 -1.92 5.40 -11.02
N HIS A 42 -2.76 4.41 -10.70
CA HIS A 42 -3.07 3.29 -11.60
C HIS A 42 -4.39 3.45 -12.38
N TYR A 43 -5.02 4.63 -12.30
CA TYR A 43 -6.34 4.86 -12.89
C TYR A 43 -6.37 4.56 -14.40
N GLY A 44 -5.35 5.05 -15.12
CA GLY A 44 -5.22 4.87 -16.57
C GLY A 44 -6.33 5.57 -17.37
N SER A 45 -6.67 5.00 -18.52
CA SER A 45 -7.70 5.54 -19.43
C SER A 45 -8.66 4.43 -19.85
N PRO A 46 -9.97 4.74 -19.98
CA PRO A 46 -11.01 3.75 -20.28
C PRO A 46 -10.80 3.03 -21.62
N ASN A 47 -9.95 3.57 -22.50
CA ASN A 47 -9.61 2.97 -23.80
C ASN A 47 -8.57 1.85 -23.67
N PHE A 48 -7.91 1.71 -22.52
CA PHE A 48 -6.95 0.65 -22.25
C PHE A 48 -7.60 -0.40 -21.35
N PRO A 49 -7.90 -1.61 -21.86
CA PRO A 49 -8.66 -2.64 -21.13
C PRO A 49 -8.05 -3.02 -19.77
N GLY A 50 -6.73 -2.94 -19.62
CA GLY A 50 -6.03 -3.26 -18.37
C GLY A 50 -5.97 -2.12 -17.35
N SER A 51 -6.59 -0.97 -17.62
CA SER A 51 -6.63 0.16 -16.68
C SER A 51 -7.77 0.02 -15.67
N LEU A 52 -7.59 0.61 -14.47
CA LEU A 52 -8.67 0.67 -13.49
C LEU A 52 -9.91 1.42 -14.01
N ALA A 53 -9.74 2.40 -14.89
CA ALA A 53 -10.85 3.09 -15.54
C ALA A 53 -11.71 2.14 -16.38
N ALA A 54 -11.08 1.33 -17.23
CA ALA A 54 -11.79 0.36 -18.07
C ALA A 54 -12.46 -0.73 -17.21
N ILE A 55 -11.74 -1.25 -16.21
CA ILE A 55 -12.26 -2.27 -15.29
C ILE A 55 -13.45 -1.73 -14.47
N SER A 56 -13.37 -0.49 -13.99
CA SER A 56 -14.46 0.13 -13.23
C SER A 56 -15.74 0.26 -14.05
N ILE A 57 -15.61 0.61 -15.34
CA ILE A 57 -16.73 0.67 -16.29
C ILE A 57 -17.28 -0.73 -16.56
N PHE A 58 -16.40 -1.70 -16.84
CA PHE A 58 -16.77 -3.09 -17.10
C PHE A 58 -17.56 -3.71 -15.94
N MET A 59 -17.16 -3.41 -14.70
CA MET A 59 -17.83 -3.87 -13.48
C MET A 59 -19.03 -3.02 -13.04
N ASP A 60 -19.44 -2.01 -13.82
CA ASP A 60 -20.50 -1.03 -13.48
C ASP A 60 -20.33 -0.41 -12.07
N ARG A 61 -19.08 -0.09 -11.68
CA ARG A 61 -18.78 0.45 -10.35
C ARG A 61 -19.07 1.95 -10.30
N LYS A 62 -20.07 2.31 -9.50
CA LYS A 62 -20.43 3.71 -9.20
C LYS A 62 -19.50 4.31 -8.15
N ARG A 63 -19.45 5.64 -8.06
CA ARG A 63 -18.68 6.42 -7.05
C ARG A 63 -17.16 6.32 -7.16
N LEU A 64 -16.67 5.87 -8.30
CA LEU A 64 -15.25 5.87 -8.64
C LEU A 64 -15.03 6.79 -9.84
N SER A 65 -14.29 7.87 -9.61
CA SER A 65 -13.65 8.66 -10.65
C SER A 65 -12.22 8.96 -10.22
N LYS A 66 -11.37 9.37 -11.16
CA LYS A 66 -9.99 9.75 -10.86
C LYS A 66 -9.91 10.86 -9.82
N GLU A 67 -10.86 11.79 -9.84
CA GLU A 67 -10.91 12.95 -8.97
C GLU A 67 -11.52 12.61 -7.61
N LYS A 68 -12.56 11.75 -7.61
CA LYS A 68 -13.34 11.41 -6.43
C LYS A 68 -13.57 9.91 -6.35
N GLN A 69 -12.96 9.33 -5.33
CA GLN A 69 -13.07 7.94 -4.99
C GLN A 69 -13.54 7.79 -3.54
N GLU A 70 -14.63 7.05 -3.34
CA GLU A 70 -15.06 6.64 -2.00
C GLU A 70 -14.15 5.50 -1.53
N PHE A 71 -13.66 5.59 -0.30
CA PHE A 71 -12.62 4.69 0.21
C PHE A 71 -13.03 3.22 0.15
N LYS A 72 -14.22 2.87 0.62
CA LYS A 72 -14.67 1.48 0.66
C LYS A 72 -14.79 0.90 -0.76
N THR A 73 -15.43 1.61 -1.68
CA THR A 73 -15.54 1.15 -3.06
C THR A 73 -14.18 1.04 -3.75
N ALA A 74 -13.26 1.97 -3.49
CA ALA A 74 -11.92 1.93 -4.08
C ALA A 74 -11.08 0.78 -3.52
N ASP A 75 -11.07 0.58 -2.19
CA ASP A 75 -10.40 -0.54 -1.52
C ASP A 75 -10.91 -1.89 -2.04
N GLU A 76 -12.24 -2.03 -2.14
CA GLU A 76 -12.86 -3.25 -2.67
C GLU A 76 -12.42 -3.53 -4.11
N LEU A 77 -12.43 -2.52 -5.00
CA LEU A 77 -11.98 -2.70 -6.37
C LEU A 77 -10.49 -3.06 -6.45
N LEU A 78 -9.63 -2.36 -5.71
CA LEU A 78 -8.19 -2.63 -5.71
C LEU A 78 -7.90 -4.07 -5.29
N ARG A 79 -8.58 -4.57 -4.26
CA ARG A 79 -8.44 -5.95 -3.78
C ARG A 79 -8.93 -6.97 -4.82
N ILE A 80 -10.10 -6.75 -5.42
CA ILE A 80 -10.62 -7.63 -6.47
C ILE A 80 -9.65 -7.74 -7.65
N VAL A 81 -9.14 -6.61 -8.12
CA VAL A 81 -8.19 -6.59 -9.25
C VAL A 81 -6.87 -7.24 -8.85
N PHE A 82 -6.39 -6.97 -7.63
CA PHE A 82 -5.19 -7.61 -7.09
C PHE A 82 -5.34 -9.13 -7.03
N ASP A 83 -6.42 -9.65 -6.46
CA ASP A 83 -6.66 -11.10 -6.33
C ASP A 83 -6.71 -11.76 -7.72
N ALA A 84 -7.41 -11.14 -8.68
CA ALA A 84 -7.48 -11.64 -10.05
C ALA A 84 -6.09 -11.67 -10.74
N MET A 85 -5.28 -10.62 -10.55
CA MET A 85 -3.95 -10.55 -11.13
C MET A 85 -2.96 -11.52 -10.49
N VAL A 86 -3.04 -11.75 -9.17
CA VAL A 86 -2.23 -12.76 -8.48
C VAL A 86 -2.60 -14.15 -8.97
N GLN A 87 -3.90 -14.45 -9.12
CA GLN A 87 -4.34 -15.74 -9.67
C GLN A 87 -3.80 -15.97 -11.08
N LEU A 88 -3.92 -14.97 -11.96
CA LEU A 88 -3.39 -15.05 -13.32
C LEU A 88 -1.87 -15.22 -13.34
N LEU A 89 -1.15 -14.51 -12.48
CA LEU A 89 0.31 -14.65 -12.35
C LEU A 89 0.69 -16.06 -11.90
N CYS A 90 0.02 -16.59 -10.88
CA CYS A 90 0.23 -17.96 -10.41
C CYS A 90 -0.05 -18.98 -11.52
N GLU A 91 -1.13 -18.83 -12.28
CA GLU A 91 -1.44 -19.68 -13.43
C GLU A 91 -0.35 -19.61 -14.51
N SER A 92 0.13 -18.41 -14.83
CA SER A 92 1.19 -18.21 -15.83
C SER A 92 2.51 -18.88 -15.43
N LEU A 93 2.83 -18.89 -14.14
CA LEU A 93 4.05 -19.52 -13.61
C LEU A 93 3.95 -21.04 -13.55
N ARG A 94 2.73 -21.60 -13.46
CA ARG A 94 2.51 -23.04 -13.32
C ARG A 94 2.77 -23.84 -14.60
N GLN A 95 2.76 -23.21 -15.78
CA GLN A 95 2.82 -23.91 -17.08
C GLN A 95 1.89 -25.15 -17.19
N GLY A 96 0.81 -25.22 -16.40
CA GLY A 96 -0.13 -26.36 -16.36
C GLY A 96 -0.11 -27.30 -15.13
N GLY A 97 0.78 -27.13 -14.13
CA GLY A 97 0.83 -27.98 -12.91
C GLY A 97 -0.23 -27.67 -11.84
N THR A 98 -0.46 -28.54 -10.84
CA THR A 98 -1.42 -28.36 -9.72
C THR A 98 -0.97 -27.34 -8.67
N LEU A 99 -1.90 -26.78 -7.86
CA LEU A 99 -1.60 -25.74 -6.83
C LEU A 99 -0.60 -26.23 -5.77
N ASP A 100 -0.55 -27.54 -5.52
CA ASP A 100 0.33 -28.19 -4.55
C ASP A 100 1.82 -28.19 -4.96
N GLU A 101 2.15 -27.87 -6.22
CA GLU A 101 3.54 -27.79 -6.72
C GLU A 101 4.14 -26.37 -6.63
N LEU A 102 3.36 -25.37 -6.19
CA LEU A 102 3.90 -24.02 -6.01
C LEU A 102 4.70 -23.98 -4.70
N ASP A 103 6.01 -23.80 -4.78
CA ASP A 103 6.87 -23.52 -3.62
C ASP A 103 6.51 -22.13 -3.06
N ILE A 104 5.49 -22.10 -2.20
CA ILE A 104 4.94 -20.88 -1.61
C ILE A 104 6.02 -20.07 -0.89
N PRO A 105 6.92 -20.65 -0.08
CA PRO A 105 8.05 -19.92 0.49
C PRO A 105 8.89 -19.18 -0.56
N LYS A 106 9.31 -19.87 -1.63
CA LYS A 106 10.12 -19.27 -2.69
C LYS A 106 9.37 -18.22 -3.50
N PHE A 107 8.09 -18.46 -3.77
CA PHE A 107 7.21 -17.49 -4.44
C PHE A 107 7.03 -16.24 -3.59
N THR A 108 6.79 -16.41 -2.28
CA THR A 108 6.66 -15.32 -1.32
C THR A 108 7.94 -14.51 -1.25
N GLU A 109 9.10 -15.16 -1.14
CA GLU A 109 10.40 -14.49 -1.14
C GLU A 109 10.65 -13.72 -2.44
N THR A 110 10.29 -14.30 -3.59
CA THR A 110 10.42 -13.64 -4.90
C THR A 110 9.54 -12.39 -4.98
N ILE A 111 8.30 -12.48 -4.50
CA ILE A 111 7.37 -11.34 -4.43
C ILE A 111 7.90 -10.27 -3.48
N THR A 112 8.31 -10.64 -2.27
CA THR A 112 8.85 -9.70 -1.27
C THR A 112 10.09 -8.97 -1.81
N ASN A 113 11.03 -9.70 -2.42
CA ASN A 113 12.22 -9.11 -3.03
C ASN A 113 11.89 -8.21 -4.23
N SER A 114 10.88 -8.58 -5.03
CA SER A 114 10.36 -7.74 -6.12
C SER A 114 9.67 -6.48 -5.60
N PHE A 115 9.09 -6.50 -4.41
CA PHE A 115 8.45 -5.32 -3.81
C PHE A 115 9.49 -4.36 -3.24
N CYS A 116 10.59 -4.87 -2.70
CA CYS A 116 11.71 -4.05 -2.20
C CYS A 116 12.64 -3.53 -3.31
N SER A 117 12.47 -4.00 -4.56
CA SER A 117 13.31 -3.65 -5.71
C SER A 117 12.47 -3.02 -6.84
N PRO A 118 13.09 -2.44 -7.89
CA PRO A 118 12.36 -2.08 -9.09
C PRO A 118 11.63 -3.31 -9.66
N PRO A 119 10.38 -3.16 -10.16
CA PRO A 119 9.62 -4.27 -10.70
C PRO A 119 10.34 -4.88 -11.88
N SER A 120 10.61 -6.18 -11.80
CA SER A 120 11.38 -6.91 -12.82
C SER A 120 10.55 -8.08 -13.34
N PRO A 121 9.82 -7.92 -14.47
CA PRO A 121 9.02 -8.99 -15.08
C PRO A 121 9.80 -10.28 -15.34
N SER A 122 11.10 -10.18 -15.62
CA SER A 122 11.96 -11.33 -15.88
C SER A 122 12.09 -12.27 -14.68
N LEU A 123 11.91 -11.79 -13.45
CA LEU A 123 11.87 -12.66 -12.25
C LEU A 123 10.72 -13.66 -12.29
N PHE A 124 9.67 -13.33 -13.03
CA PHE A 124 8.49 -14.16 -13.23
C PHE A 124 8.46 -14.83 -14.61
N GLY A 125 9.59 -14.82 -15.34
CA GLY A 125 9.65 -15.32 -16.72
C GLY A 125 8.81 -14.51 -17.72
N LEU A 126 8.38 -13.30 -17.34
CA LEU A 126 7.56 -12.43 -18.18
C LEU A 126 8.43 -11.49 -19.03
N PRO A 127 8.00 -11.15 -20.26
CA PRO A 127 8.66 -10.13 -21.06
C PRO A 127 8.71 -8.77 -20.34
N CYS A 128 9.83 -8.06 -20.47
CA CYS A 128 10.00 -6.71 -19.90
C CYS A 128 9.28 -5.65 -20.74
N THR A 129 7.95 -5.67 -20.68
CA THR A 129 7.08 -4.69 -21.35
C THR A 129 6.54 -3.67 -20.36
N THR A 130 6.19 -2.48 -20.84
CA THR A 130 5.52 -1.46 -20.03
C THR A 130 4.25 -1.97 -19.35
N VAL A 131 3.51 -2.87 -20.01
CA VAL A 131 2.30 -3.49 -19.44
C VAL A 131 2.64 -4.36 -18.23
N ASN A 132 3.62 -5.26 -18.36
CA ASN A 132 4.01 -6.16 -17.27
C ASN A 132 4.67 -5.39 -16.11
N ILE A 133 5.45 -4.35 -16.40
CA ILE A 133 6.04 -3.47 -15.38
C ILE A 133 4.93 -2.76 -14.59
N ASN A 134 3.95 -2.17 -15.29
CA ASN A 134 2.82 -1.49 -14.65
C ASN A 134 1.97 -2.47 -13.82
N ALA A 135 1.76 -3.69 -14.31
CA ALA A 135 1.05 -4.73 -13.58
C ALA A 135 1.76 -5.11 -12.27
N LEU A 136 3.09 -5.29 -12.30
CA LEU A 136 3.88 -5.56 -11.11
C LEU A 136 3.91 -4.38 -10.13
N LEU A 137 3.99 -3.14 -10.64
CA LEU A 137 3.85 -1.94 -9.81
C LEU A 137 2.51 -1.90 -9.10
N PHE A 138 1.42 -2.19 -9.82
CA PHE A 138 0.08 -2.26 -9.24
C PHE A 138 0.00 -3.32 -8.13
N LEU A 139 0.49 -4.54 -8.40
CA LEU A 139 0.51 -5.63 -7.42
C LEU A 139 1.28 -5.23 -6.15
N ARG A 140 2.48 -4.65 -6.29
CA ARG A 140 3.27 -4.14 -5.16
C ARG A 140 2.48 -3.12 -4.35
N ASP A 141 1.95 -2.11 -5.03
CA ASP A 141 1.32 -0.98 -4.38
C ASP A 141 0.08 -1.42 -3.59
N VAL A 142 -0.74 -2.30 -4.16
CA VAL A 142 -1.91 -2.86 -3.46
C VAL A 142 -1.49 -3.81 -2.34
N ALA A 143 -0.45 -4.63 -2.51
CA ALA A 143 0.06 -5.48 -1.43
C ALA A 143 0.52 -4.68 -0.21
N VAL A 144 1.25 -3.56 -0.42
CA VAL A 144 1.65 -2.64 0.65
C VAL A 144 0.43 -2.06 1.37
N HIS A 145 -0.62 -1.70 0.63
CA HIS A 145 -1.87 -1.19 1.20
C HIS A 145 -2.63 -2.24 2.02
N ILE A 146 -2.73 -3.47 1.52
CA ILE A 146 -3.33 -4.59 2.26
C ILE A 146 -2.56 -4.82 3.56
N GLU A 147 -1.24 -4.92 3.47
CA GLU A 147 -0.36 -5.17 4.61
C GLU A 147 -0.45 -4.05 5.66
N LEU A 148 -0.55 -2.79 5.24
CA LEU A 148 -0.77 -1.66 6.15
C LEU A 148 -2.11 -1.76 6.89
N ILE A 149 -3.19 -2.14 6.19
CA ILE A 149 -4.50 -2.35 6.81
C ILE A 149 -4.45 -3.48 7.83
N GLU A 150 -3.84 -4.62 7.49
CA GLU A 150 -3.76 -5.77 8.39
C GLU A 150 -2.87 -5.50 9.59
N ALA A 151 -1.72 -4.84 9.41
CA ALA A 151 -0.88 -4.39 10.51
C ALA A 151 -1.62 -3.41 11.43
N THR A 152 -2.40 -2.49 10.87
CA THR A 152 -3.23 -1.55 11.63
C THR A 152 -4.31 -2.27 12.45
N LYS A 153 -5.03 -3.23 11.85
CA LYS A 153 -6.05 -4.03 12.54
C LYS A 153 -5.48 -4.87 13.67
N ALA A 154 -4.29 -5.44 13.46
CA ALA A 154 -3.58 -6.24 14.46
C ALA A 154 -2.93 -5.38 15.56
N GLY A 155 -2.85 -4.06 15.38
CA GLY A 155 -2.08 -3.19 16.27
C GLY A 155 -0.57 -3.43 16.20
N ASP A 156 -0.08 -4.03 15.12
CA ASP A 156 1.33 -4.36 14.94
C ASP A 156 2.10 -3.15 14.40
N ILE A 157 2.69 -2.40 15.33
CA ILE A 157 3.49 -1.22 15.02
C ILE A 157 4.81 -1.61 14.33
N GLY A 158 5.36 -2.79 14.60
CA GLY A 158 6.58 -3.27 13.96
C GLY A 158 6.38 -3.40 12.44
N ARG A 159 5.35 -4.13 12.04
CA ARG A 159 4.95 -4.28 10.62
C ARG A 159 4.62 -2.93 9.99
N SER A 160 3.80 -2.12 10.67
CA SER A 160 3.44 -0.79 10.18
C SER A 160 4.69 0.07 9.92
N SER A 161 5.63 0.10 10.86
CA SER A 161 6.88 0.87 10.78
C SER A 161 7.78 0.42 9.62
N HIS A 162 7.79 -0.87 9.32
CA HIS A 162 8.56 -1.44 8.21
C HIS A 162 8.04 -0.97 6.84
N LEU A 163 6.72 -0.74 6.71
CA LEU A 163 6.10 -0.26 5.47
C LEU A 163 6.25 1.23 5.25
N LEU A 164 6.39 2.03 6.31
CA LEU A 164 6.39 3.50 6.23
C LEU A 164 7.37 4.07 5.19
N PRO A 165 8.60 3.56 4.99
CA PRO A 165 9.48 4.06 3.93
C PRO A 165 8.87 3.95 2.53
N MET A 166 8.28 2.79 2.21
CA MET A 166 7.64 2.58 0.90
C MET A 166 6.37 3.42 0.77
N VAL A 167 5.52 3.45 1.80
CA VAL A 167 4.32 4.29 1.82
C VAL A 167 4.68 5.78 1.64
N THR A 168 5.78 6.24 2.24
CA THR A 168 6.28 7.61 2.07
C THR A 168 6.60 7.91 0.61
N LEU A 169 7.32 7.01 -0.06
CA LEU A 169 7.67 7.15 -1.48
C LEU A 169 6.42 7.14 -2.37
N MET A 170 5.47 6.25 -2.10
CA MET A 170 4.20 6.17 -2.83
C MET A 170 3.38 7.45 -2.68
N MET A 171 3.28 7.98 -1.45
CA MET A 171 2.60 9.25 -1.19
C MET A 171 3.26 10.42 -1.91
N HIS A 172 4.58 10.49 -1.88
CA HIS A 172 5.32 11.54 -2.57
C HIS A 172 5.12 11.46 -4.08
N GLY A 173 5.34 10.28 -4.67
CA GLY A 173 5.20 10.03 -6.11
C GLY A 173 3.77 10.20 -6.62
N GLY A 174 2.76 9.92 -5.80
CA GLY A 174 1.36 10.12 -6.12
C GLY A 174 0.80 11.51 -5.80
N GLY A 175 1.66 12.48 -5.46
CA GLY A 175 1.30 13.89 -5.27
C GLY A 175 0.77 14.27 -3.89
N ASN A 176 0.76 13.35 -2.92
CA ASN A 176 0.38 13.59 -1.53
C ASN A 176 1.59 14.02 -0.68
N THR A 177 2.25 15.10 -1.10
CA THR A 177 3.52 15.56 -0.52
C THR A 177 3.44 15.95 0.95
N ASN A 178 2.30 16.48 1.42
CA ASN A 178 2.08 16.77 2.84
C ASN A 178 2.10 15.49 3.69
N TYR A 179 1.41 14.43 3.25
CA TYR A 179 1.44 13.15 3.93
C TYR A 179 2.84 12.54 3.90
N ALA A 180 3.54 12.61 2.77
CA ALA A 180 4.91 12.14 2.66
C ALA A 180 5.85 12.86 3.64
N LEU A 181 5.73 14.18 3.79
CA LEU A 181 6.54 14.95 4.73
C LEU A 181 6.28 14.55 6.19
N GLU A 182 5.01 14.39 6.59
CA GLU A 182 4.67 13.92 7.93
C GLU A 182 5.19 12.50 8.20
N LEU A 183 5.14 11.61 7.20
CA LEU A 183 5.71 10.27 7.31
C LEU A 183 7.24 10.29 7.44
N LEU A 184 7.95 11.18 6.73
CA LEU A 184 9.39 11.36 6.90
C LEU A 184 9.74 11.81 8.32
N ARG A 185 8.97 12.76 8.87
CA ARG A 185 9.14 13.22 10.27
C ARG A 185 8.89 12.09 11.26
N LEU A 186 7.85 11.28 11.03
CA LEU A 186 7.56 10.12 11.86
C LEU A 186 8.69 9.08 11.80
N LEU A 187 9.17 8.75 10.59
CA LEU A 187 10.29 7.83 10.39
C LEU A 187 11.56 8.29 11.10
N TYR A 188 11.88 9.58 11.03
CA TYR A 188 12.97 10.17 11.77
C TYR A 188 12.76 10.01 13.28
N GLY A 189 11.55 10.32 13.78
CA GLY A 189 11.18 10.13 15.17
C GLY A 189 11.39 8.69 15.64
N ILE A 190 10.82 7.71 14.94
CA ILE A 190 10.92 6.28 15.29
C ILE A 190 12.39 5.81 15.36
N ARG A 191 13.25 6.29 14.46
CA ARG A 191 14.68 5.88 14.43
C ARG A 191 15.53 6.49 15.54
N HIS A 192 15.04 7.54 16.19
CA HIS A 192 15.79 8.32 17.18
C HIS A 192 15.09 8.40 18.54
N LEU A 193 14.09 7.55 18.75
CA LEU A 193 13.56 7.18 20.07
C LEU A 193 14.45 6.11 20.70
#